data_AF-A0A3B9X6B4-F1
#
_entry.id   AF-A0A3B9X6B4-F1
#
_cell.length_a   1.000
_cell.length_b   1.000
_cell.length_c   1.000
_cell.angle_alpha   90.00
_cell.angle_beta   90.00
_cell.angle_gamma   90.00
#
_symmetry.space_group_name_H-M   'P 1'
#
loop_
_entity.id
_entity.type
_entity.pdbx_description
1 polymer ?
#
loop_
_entity_poly.entity_id
_entity_poly.type
_entity_poly.pdbx_seq_one_letter_code
_entity_poly.pdbx_strand_id
1 'polypeptide(L)'
;TVIRDHVVTVGGKIRLRNTVVGSDVQTSNGDIEVRSGSTVEGDIIVKSKSSWLAGLFNSNRTPNNLIIDADSIVKGDIHLYREVNLRIDSGAQVGNIIEHF
;
A
#
# COMPACT_ATOMS: atom_id res chain seq x y z
N THR A 1 6.61 -14.20 -10.23
CA THR A 1 6.23 -15.06 -9.07
C THR A 1 4.77 -14.85 -8.75
N VAL A 2 4.03 -15.89 -8.35
CA VAL A 2 2.61 -15.75 -7.96
C VAL A 2 2.49 -16.02 -6.46
N ILE A 3 1.97 -15.03 -5.73
CA ILE A 3 1.63 -15.12 -4.31
C ILE A 3 0.10 -15.23 -4.22
N ARG A 4 -0.40 -16.35 -3.68
CA ARG A 4 -1.86 -16.60 -3.58
C ARG A 4 -2.46 -16.16 -2.25
N ASP A 5 -1.62 -15.77 -1.30
CA ASP A 5 -2.01 -15.40 0.07
C ASP A 5 -1.85 -13.89 0.32
N HIS A 6 -2.40 -13.42 1.44
CA HIS A 6 -2.35 -12.03 1.86
C HIS A 6 -0.94 -11.59 2.24
N VAL A 7 -0.49 -10.47 1.66
CA VAL A 7 0.80 -9.88 2.01
C VAL A 7 0.57 -8.82 3.09
N VAL A 8 0.92 -9.16 4.33
CA VAL A 8 0.81 -8.26 5.49
C VAL A 8 2.18 -7.93 6.03
N THR A 9 2.41 -6.65 6.34
CA THR A 9 3.62 -6.22 7.04
C THR A 9 3.31 -5.15 8.10
N VAL A 10 3.95 -5.29 9.27
CA VAL A 10 3.70 -4.46 10.47
C VAL A 10 4.72 -3.33 10.64
N GLY A 11 5.87 -3.38 9.95
CA GLY A 11 6.95 -2.40 10.11
C GLY A 11 8.02 -2.37 9.02
N GLY A 12 7.83 -3.12 7.93
CA GLY A 12 8.79 -3.29 6.84
C GLY A 12 8.26 -2.71 5.53
N LYS A 13 9.18 -2.50 4.59
CA LYS A 13 8.86 -2.05 3.23
C LYS A 13 8.40 -3.22 2.38
N ILE A 14 7.22 -3.11 1.77
CA ILE A 14 6.71 -4.09 0.80
C ILE A 14 7.21 -3.67 -0.58
N ARG A 15 7.89 -4.59 -1.28
CA ARG A 15 8.31 -4.40 -2.68
C ARG A 15 7.84 -5.57 -3.51
N LEU A 16 6.92 -5.31 -4.43
CA LEU A 16 6.47 -6.28 -5.43
C LEU A 16 7.21 -5.96 -6.73
N ARG A 17 7.83 -6.98 -7.32
CA ARG A 17 8.54 -6.88 -8.60
C ARG A 17 8.19 -8.09 -9.45
N ASN A 18 7.62 -7.88 -10.63
CA ASN A 18 7.15 -8.95 -11.51
C ASN A 18 6.39 -10.04 -10.73
N THR A 19 5.48 -9.59 -9.86
CA THR A 19 4.76 -10.42 -8.90
C THR A 19 3.27 -10.23 -9.08
N VAL A 20 2.54 -11.34 -9.07
CA VAL A 20 1.07 -11.34 -9.02
C VAL A 20 0.67 -11.69 -7.60
N VAL A 21 -0.05 -10.79 -6.93
CA VAL A 21 -0.66 -11.01 -5.62
C VAL A 21 -2.15 -11.23 -5.84
N GLY A 22 -2.64 -12.43 -5.51
CA GLY A 22 -4.03 -12.84 -5.76
C GLY A 22 -5.06 -12.27 -4.77
N SER A 23 -4.64 -11.46 -3.81
CA SER A 23 -5.44 -10.93 -2.70
C SER A 23 -4.95 -9.54 -2.29
N ASP A 24 -5.39 -9.06 -1.13
CA ASP A 24 -5.06 -7.73 -0.63
C ASP A 24 -3.60 -7.61 -0.18
N VAL A 25 -3.08 -6.39 -0.30
CA VAL A 25 -1.79 -5.95 0.23
C VAL A 25 -2.04 -4.95 1.34
N GLN A 26 -1.60 -5.28 2.56
CA GLN A 26 -1.86 -4.45 3.73
C GLN A 26 -0.58 -4.06 4.48
N THR A 27 -0.44 -2.78 4.81
CA THR A 27 0.61 -2.29 5.70
C THR A 27 0.06 -1.40 6.80
N SER A 28 0.60 -1.54 8.01
CA SER A 28 0.35 -0.59 9.11
C SER A 28 1.49 0.42 9.26
N ASN A 29 2.69 0.05 8.81
CA ASN A 29 3.87 0.89 8.88
C ASN A 29 4.90 0.40 7.86
N GLY A 30 5.24 1.25 6.89
CA GLY A 30 6.21 0.94 5.84
C GLY A 30 5.74 1.41 4.47
N ASP A 31 6.71 1.65 3.58
CA ASP A 31 6.45 1.97 2.19
C ASP A 31 5.91 0.75 1.43
N ILE A 32 5.12 1.01 0.40
CA ILE A 32 4.71 0.02 -0.61
C ILE A 32 5.27 0.46 -1.97
N GLU A 33 5.95 -0.45 -2.65
CA GLU A 33 6.38 -0.29 -4.04
C GLU A 33 5.82 -1.44 -4.87
N VAL A 34 4.91 -1.14 -5.81
CA VAL A 34 4.42 -2.07 -6.82
C VAL A 34 5.13 -1.73 -8.12
N ARG A 35 5.99 -2.66 -8.60
CA ARG A 35 6.88 -2.40 -9.72
C ARG A 35 6.99 -3.52 -10.75
N SER A 36 7.51 -3.18 -11.93
CA SER A 36 7.95 -4.11 -12.98
C SER A 36 6.83 -5.05 -13.41
N GLY A 37 5.68 -4.48 -13.75
CA GLY A 37 4.53 -5.21 -14.26
C GLY A 37 3.82 -6.04 -13.19
N SER A 38 3.94 -5.66 -11.92
CA SER A 38 3.30 -6.41 -10.84
C SER A 38 1.79 -6.17 -10.85
N THR A 39 1.04 -7.20 -10.48
CA THR A 39 -0.42 -7.14 -10.42
C THR A 39 -0.88 -7.44 -9.00
N VAL A 40 -1.71 -6.56 -8.45
CA VAL A 40 -2.46 -6.81 -7.22
C VAL A 40 -3.92 -7.00 -7.63
N GLU A 41 -4.43 -8.20 -7.42
CA GLU A 41 -5.81 -8.56 -7.76
C GLU A 41 -6.82 -8.01 -6.75
N GLY A 42 -6.40 -7.78 -5.50
CA GLY A 42 -7.23 -7.21 -4.43
C GLY A 42 -6.91 -5.75 -4.13
N ASP A 43 -7.21 -5.33 -2.90
CA ASP A 43 -7.07 -3.95 -2.46
C ASP A 43 -5.66 -3.65 -1.90
N ILE A 44 -5.27 -2.37 -1.94
CA ILE A 44 -4.09 -1.88 -1.20
C ILE A 44 -4.58 -1.09 0.02
N ILE A 45 -4.23 -1.56 1.21
CA ILE A 45 -4.74 -1.01 2.48
C ILE A 45 -3.58 -0.47 3.32
N VAL A 46 -3.52 0.86 3.48
CA VAL A 46 -2.59 1.54 4.38
C VAL A 46 -3.32 1.90 5.67
N LYS A 47 -3.11 1.11 6.73
CA LYS A 47 -3.81 1.26 8.01
C LYS A 47 -3.27 2.44 8.83
N SER A 48 -4.18 3.07 9.56
CA SER A 48 -3.85 3.94 10.71
C SER A 48 -3.28 3.07 11.83
N LYS A 49 -2.39 3.63 12.65
CA LYS A 49 -2.04 2.94 13.90
C LYS A 49 -3.25 2.99 14.82
N SER A 50 -3.94 1.87 15.01
CA SER A 50 -4.83 1.69 16.17
C SER A 50 -4.00 1.93 17.43
N SER A 51 -4.15 3.09 18.04
CA SER A 51 -3.51 3.40 19.31
C SER A 51 -4.42 4.33 20.11
N TRP A 52 -5.34 3.70 20.84
CA TRP A 52 -5.74 4.09 22.19
C TRP A 52 -4.55 4.45 23.12
N LEU A 53 -3.30 4.17 22.70
CA LEU A 53 -2.03 4.56 23.31
C LEU A 53 -1.35 5.81 22.67
N ALA A 54 -1.93 6.42 21.63
CA ALA A 54 -1.30 7.51 20.88
C ALA A 54 -1.27 8.85 21.65
N GLY A 55 -2.09 9.01 22.68
CA GLY A 55 -2.09 10.20 23.54
C GLY A 55 -0.80 10.40 24.35
N LEU A 56 0.10 9.40 24.40
CA LEU A 56 1.34 9.46 25.17
C LEU A 56 2.60 9.76 24.35
N PHE A 57 2.56 9.63 23.01
CA PHE A 57 3.75 9.83 22.17
C PHE A 57 3.40 10.62 20.92
N ASN A 58 3.50 11.95 21.03
CA ASN A 58 3.48 12.88 19.91
C ASN A 58 4.72 12.65 19.03
N SER A 59 4.67 11.67 18.14
CA SER A 59 5.72 11.43 17.16
C SER A 59 5.28 12.02 15.84
N ASN A 60 5.85 13.18 15.50
CA ASN A 60 5.89 13.76 14.16
C ASN A 60 6.37 12.68 13.17
N ARG A 61 5.46 11.98 12.50
CA ARG A 61 5.81 10.85 11.64
C ARG A 61 5.69 11.24 10.19
N THR A 62 6.81 11.08 9.50
CA THR A 62 6.90 11.16 8.04
C THR A 62 5.84 10.27 7.39
N PRO A 63 5.11 10.77 6.38
CA PRO A 63 4.17 9.96 5.61
C PRO A 63 4.90 8.80 4.91
N ASN A 64 4.24 7.64 4.81
CA ASN A 64 4.79 6.49 4.10
C ASN A 64 4.70 6.73 2.58
N ASN A 65 5.58 6.14 1.79
CA ASN A 65 5.47 6.21 0.34
C ASN A 65 4.65 5.04 -0.20
N LEU A 66 3.68 5.33 -1.05
CA LEU A 66 2.98 4.34 -1.89
C LEU A 66 3.32 4.65 -3.34
N ILE A 67 4.14 3.79 -3.96
CA ILE A 67 4.65 3.97 -5.33
C ILE A 67 4.11 2.84 -6.20
N ILE A 68 3.47 3.20 -7.32
CA ILE A 68 2.98 2.27 -8.34
C ILE A 68 3.53 2.76 -9.68
N ASP A 69 4.33 1.93 -10.35
CA ASP A 69 4.94 2.29 -11.63
C ASP A 69 4.01 2.04 -12.83
N ALA A 70 4.42 2.59 -13.97
CA ALA A 70 3.59 2.72 -15.17
C ALA A 70 3.14 1.38 -15.78
N ASP A 71 3.77 0.26 -15.44
CA ASP A 71 3.41 -1.07 -15.96
C ASP A 71 2.65 -1.92 -14.95
N SER A 72 2.44 -1.44 -13.72
CA SER A 72 1.74 -2.16 -12.67
C SER A 72 0.22 -1.97 -12.69
N ILE A 73 -0.48 -2.97 -12.17
CA ILE A 73 -1.95 -3.01 -12.12
C ILE A 73 -2.41 -3.28 -10.69
N VAL A 74 -3.34 -2.48 -10.19
CA VAL A 74 -4.10 -2.71 -8.96
C VAL A 74 -5.57 -2.76 -9.35
N LYS A 75 -6.16 -3.95 -9.29
CA LYS A 75 -7.56 -4.16 -9.71
C LYS A 75 -8.57 -3.71 -8.66
N GLY A 76 -8.21 -3.82 -7.38
CA GLY A 76 -8.99 -3.30 -6.28
C GLY A 76 -8.77 -1.80 -6.04
N ASP A 77 -9.35 -1.32 -4.94
CA ASP A 77 -9.23 0.06 -4.51
C ASP A 77 -8.00 0.27 -3.59
N ILE A 78 -7.56 1.52 -3.48
CA ILE A 78 -6.49 1.94 -2.58
C ILE A 78 -7.13 2.64 -1.38
N HIS A 79 -7.08 2.01 -0.21
CA HIS A 79 -7.63 2.55 1.04
C HIS A 79 -6.54 3.17 1.91
N LEU A 80 -6.66 4.46 2.19
CA LEU A 80 -5.71 5.25 2.96
C LEU A 80 -6.34 5.71 4.28
N TYR A 81 -5.94 5.12 5.39
CA TYR A 81 -6.39 5.52 6.74
C TYR A 81 -5.42 6.51 7.42
N ARG A 82 -4.45 7.03 6.67
CA ARG A 82 -3.48 8.05 7.08
C ARG A 82 -2.87 8.71 5.85
N GLU A 83 -2.30 9.89 6.03
CA GLU A 83 -1.52 10.56 4.98
C GLU A 83 -0.35 9.69 4.50
N VAL A 84 -0.21 9.63 3.16
CA VAL A 84 0.87 8.96 2.45
C VAL A 84 1.38 9.84 1.32
N ASN A 85 2.65 9.71 0.97
CA ASN A 85 3.17 10.26 -0.27
C ASN A 85 2.80 9.30 -1.41
N LEU A 86 1.70 9.61 -2.09
CA LEU A 86 1.22 8.82 -3.23
C LEU A 86 1.97 9.19 -4.51
N ARG A 87 2.55 8.20 -5.18
CA ARG A 87 3.21 8.36 -6.49
C ARG A 87 2.73 7.25 -7.42
N ILE A 88 1.78 7.59 -8.27
CA ILE A 88 1.24 6.69 -9.28
C ILE A 88 1.67 7.22 -10.63
N ASP A 89 2.46 6.44 -11.34
CA ASP A 89 2.87 6.81 -12.69
C ASP A 89 1.68 6.75 -13.64
N SER A 90 1.66 7.61 -14.67
CA SER A 90 0.50 7.78 -15.57
C SER A 90 0.08 6.54 -16.35
N GLY A 91 0.96 5.54 -16.51
CA GLY A 91 0.63 4.27 -17.16
C GLY A 91 0.01 3.24 -16.23
N ALA A 92 0.09 3.45 -14.91
CA ALA A 92 -0.43 2.51 -13.93
C ALA A 92 -1.95 2.42 -14.03
N GLN A 93 -2.48 1.21 -13.89
CA GLN A 93 -3.92 0.99 -13.80
C GLN A 93 -4.27 0.74 -12.35
N VAL A 94 -5.06 1.62 -11.75
CA VAL A 94 -5.48 1.54 -10.36
C VAL A 94 -6.98 1.75 -10.24
N GLY A 95 -7.60 1.12 -9.25
CA GLY A 95 -8.96 1.42 -8.84
C GLY A 95 -9.09 2.79 -8.17
N ASN A 96 -10.14 2.97 -7.39
CA ASN A 96 -10.39 4.22 -6.68
C ASN A 96 -9.37 4.43 -5.57
N ILE A 97 -9.03 5.69 -5.31
CA ILE A 97 -8.24 6.08 -4.13
C ILE A 97 -9.23 6.63 -3.11
N ILE A 98 -9.31 5.97 -1.95
CA ILE A 98 -10.28 6.27 -0.89
C ILE A 98 -9.51 6.66 0.37
N GLU A 99 -9.61 7.93 0.74
CA GLU A 99 -9.04 8.50 1.95
C GLU A 99 -10.08 8.45 3.09
N HIS A 100 -9.69 7.91 4.24
CA HIS A 100 -10.57 7.66 5.39
C HIS A 100 -10.25 8.55 6.62
N PHE A 101 -9.44 9.60 6.47
CA PHE A 101 -8.98 10.47 7.57
C PHE A 101 -9.43 11.92 7.41
#